data_AF-A0A3E0QI51-F1
#
_entry.id   AF-A0A3E0QI51-F1
#
_cell.length_a   1.000
_cell.length_b   1.000
_cell.length_c   1.000
_cell.angle_alpha   90.00
_cell.angle_beta   90.00
_cell.angle_gamma   90.00
#
_symmetry.space_group_name_H-M   'P 1'
#
loop_
_entity.id
_entity.type
_entity.pdbx_description
1 polymer ?
#
loop_
_entity_poly.entity_id
_entity_poly.type
_entity_poly.pdbx_seq_one_letter_code
_entity_poly.pdbx_strand_id
1 'polypeptide(L)'
;MSNVIAFAGAKQSGKTTSVNFLHGHEMKSHGFIKEFFIDEGGRLVVNAKYLDDNDKEFESMGVFDVFQESQTFADYASSTFWPFVKAYNFADPLKRMCIALFGLDREQCYGTEEQKNSLTDILWDDIPIVLTEGKFQTFDGSKSNSGPMTAREFMQTFGTDICRKIKDDVWVSLCIKQIKDENPNL
;
A
#
# COMPACT_ATOMS: atom_id res chain seq x y z
N MET A 1 25.34 2.53 6.90
CA MET A 1 24.75 3.85 6.57
C MET A 1 23.61 3.61 5.62
N SER A 2 22.39 3.82 6.08
CA SER A 2 21.15 3.58 5.33
C SER A 2 20.89 4.66 4.32
N ASN A 3 20.40 4.25 3.15
CA ASN A 3 19.84 5.16 2.18
C ASN A 3 18.33 4.99 2.14
N VAL A 4 17.60 6.09 2.28
CA VAL A 4 16.15 6.12 2.07
C VAL A 4 15.89 6.60 0.65
N ILE A 5 15.28 5.75 -0.17
CA ILE A 5 14.91 6.06 -1.54
C ILE A 5 13.39 6.29 -1.59
N ALA A 6 12.97 7.49 -2.01
CA ALA A 6 11.57 7.84 -2.15
C ALA A 6 11.17 7.88 -3.64
N PHE A 7 10.09 7.19 -3.99
CA PHE A 7 9.52 7.22 -5.34
C PHE A 7 8.25 8.08 -5.35
N ALA A 8 8.28 9.20 -6.09
CA ALA A 8 7.15 10.12 -6.25
C ALA A 8 6.82 10.33 -7.75
N GLY A 9 5.54 10.60 -8.06
CA GLY A 9 5.08 10.78 -9.43
C GLY A 9 3.57 10.52 -9.62
N ALA A 10 3.05 10.83 -10.80
CA ALA A 10 1.63 10.68 -11.15
C ALA A 10 1.12 9.23 -11.06
N LYS A 11 -0.20 9.01 -11.05
CA LYS A 11 -0.79 7.65 -11.10
C LYS A 11 -0.18 6.88 -12.28
N GLN A 12 0.15 5.60 -12.05
CA GLN A 12 0.76 4.70 -13.06
C GLN A 12 2.14 5.12 -13.61
N SER A 13 2.88 6.01 -12.94
CA SER A 13 4.25 6.39 -13.34
C SER A 13 5.34 5.33 -13.05
N GLY A 14 4.98 4.09 -12.72
CA GLY A 14 5.95 3.01 -12.42
C GLY A 14 6.54 2.98 -11.01
N LYS A 15 6.06 3.81 -10.06
CA LYS A 15 6.62 3.85 -8.68
C LYS A 15 6.71 2.48 -8.00
N THR A 16 5.60 1.74 -7.95
CA THR A 16 5.56 0.41 -7.34
C THR A 16 6.44 -0.57 -8.10
N THR A 17 6.48 -0.47 -9.42
CA THR A 17 7.35 -1.27 -10.28
C THR A 17 8.83 -1.05 -9.97
N SER A 18 9.25 0.21 -9.74
CA SER A 18 10.61 0.52 -9.34
C SER A 18 10.97 -0.03 -7.96
N VAL A 19 10.05 0.03 -6.99
CA VAL A 19 10.22 -0.60 -5.67
C VAL A 19 10.39 -2.11 -5.81
N ASN A 20 9.53 -2.75 -6.59
CA ASN A 20 9.56 -4.19 -6.88
C ASN A 20 10.88 -4.61 -7.54
N PHE A 21 11.35 -3.83 -8.52
CA PHE A 21 12.63 -4.09 -9.19
C PHE A 21 13.80 -3.99 -8.21
N LEU A 22 13.84 -2.95 -7.37
CA LEU A 22 14.90 -2.78 -6.39
C LEU A 22 14.93 -3.94 -5.39
N HIS A 23 13.77 -4.41 -4.93
CA HIS A 23 13.69 -5.60 -4.08
C HIS A 23 14.22 -6.84 -4.79
N GLY A 24 13.79 -7.11 -6.02
CA GLY A 24 14.31 -8.23 -6.81
C GLY A 24 15.84 -8.15 -6.98
N HIS A 25 16.37 -6.96 -7.25
CA HIS A 25 17.81 -6.73 -7.40
C HIS A 25 18.58 -7.04 -6.13
N GLU A 26 18.18 -6.49 -4.99
CA GLU A 26 18.84 -6.72 -3.70
C GLU A 26 18.67 -8.17 -3.22
N MET A 27 17.50 -8.76 -3.43
CA MET A 27 17.29 -10.17 -3.08
C MET A 27 18.21 -11.10 -3.90
N LYS A 28 18.41 -10.78 -5.19
CA LYS A 28 19.31 -11.55 -6.07
C LYS A 28 20.78 -11.30 -5.75
N SER A 29 21.18 -10.05 -5.49
CA SER A 29 22.58 -9.69 -5.19
C SER A 29 23.09 -10.38 -3.92
N HIS A 30 22.19 -10.60 -2.95
CA HIS A 30 22.47 -11.30 -1.70
C HIS A 30 22.17 -12.81 -1.73
N GLY A 31 21.74 -13.36 -2.88
CA GLY A 31 21.54 -14.80 -3.08
C GLY A 31 20.28 -15.38 -2.43
N PHE A 32 19.32 -14.55 -2.01
CA PHE A 32 18.03 -15.01 -1.48
C PHE A 32 17.13 -15.59 -2.58
N ILE A 33 17.30 -15.11 -3.81
CA ILE A 33 16.62 -15.62 -5.01
C ILE A 33 17.66 -15.85 -6.11
N LYS A 34 17.39 -16.80 -7.01
CA LYS A 34 18.23 -17.10 -8.17
C LYS A 34 17.94 -16.12 -9.31
N GLU A 35 16.66 -15.92 -9.59
CA GLU A 35 16.19 -15.15 -10.73
C GLU A 35 14.91 -14.39 -10.41
N PHE A 36 14.76 -13.24 -11.05
CA PHE A 36 13.54 -12.45 -10.98
C PHE A 36 13.30 -11.71 -12.29
N PHE A 37 12.05 -11.34 -12.50
CA PHE A 37 11.65 -10.38 -13.52
C PHE A 37 10.45 -9.56 -13.03
N ILE A 38 10.14 -8.51 -13.77
CA ILE A 38 8.94 -7.70 -13.58
C ILE A 38 7.97 -8.08 -14.69
N ASP A 39 6.75 -8.47 -14.33
CA ASP A 39 5.73 -8.81 -15.33
C ASP A 39 5.08 -7.57 -15.96
N GLU A 40 4.17 -7.78 -16.92
CA GLU A 40 3.47 -6.69 -17.62
C GLU A 40 2.61 -5.82 -16.67
N GLY A 41 2.22 -6.36 -15.52
CA GLY A 41 1.49 -5.64 -14.47
C GLY A 41 2.40 -4.87 -13.50
N GLY A 42 3.72 -4.94 -13.67
CA GLY A 42 4.70 -4.32 -12.79
C GLY A 42 4.93 -5.08 -11.48
N ARG A 43 4.50 -6.34 -11.39
CA ARG A 43 4.64 -7.20 -10.20
C ARG A 43 6.01 -7.88 -10.22
N LEU A 44 6.61 -8.04 -9.03
CA LEU A 44 7.83 -8.81 -8.87
C LEU A 44 7.51 -10.30 -8.99
N VAL A 45 8.21 -11.00 -9.88
CA VAL A 45 8.13 -12.45 -10.03
C VAL A 45 9.50 -13.04 -9.72
N VAL A 46 9.56 -13.99 -8.79
CA VAL A 46 10.80 -14.64 -8.33
C VAL A 46 10.70 -16.16 -8.45
N ASN A 47 11.84 -16.84 -8.47
CA ASN A 47 11.84 -18.30 -8.35
C ASN A 47 11.41 -18.71 -6.92
N ALA A 48 10.46 -19.64 -6.84
CA ALA A 48 9.93 -20.16 -5.59
C ALA A 48 9.81 -21.69 -5.66
N LYS A 49 9.82 -22.33 -4.49
CA LYS A 49 9.58 -23.77 -4.35
C LYS A 49 8.11 -24.01 -4.05
N TYR A 50 7.54 -24.98 -4.73
CA TYR A 50 6.17 -25.42 -4.60
C TYR A 50 6.13 -26.93 -4.33
N LEU A 51 5.05 -27.39 -3.74
CA LEU A 51 4.73 -28.81 -3.61
C LEU A 51 3.66 -29.15 -4.65
N ASP A 52 3.82 -30.27 -5.34
CA ASP A 52 2.77 -30.84 -6.19
C ASP A 52 1.74 -31.63 -5.34
N ASP A 53 0.72 -32.18 -5.99
CA ASP A 53 -0.34 -32.98 -5.34
C ASP A 53 0.19 -34.25 -4.63
N ASN A 54 1.46 -34.61 -4.83
CA ASN A 54 2.13 -35.74 -4.20
C ASN A 54 3.24 -35.30 -3.22
N ASP A 55 3.19 -34.07 -2.72
CA ASP A 55 4.19 -33.47 -1.82
C ASP A 55 5.61 -33.42 -2.39
N LYS A 56 5.76 -33.46 -3.72
CA LYS A 56 7.07 -33.38 -4.36
C LYS A 56 7.43 -31.91 -4.61
N GLU A 57 8.61 -31.51 -4.12
CA GLU A 57 9.14 -30.18 -4.38
C GLU A 57 9.46 -29.98 -5.88
N PHE A 58 8.97 -28.87 -6.44
CA PHE A 58 9.39 -28.36 -7.74
C PHE A 58 9.65 -26.85 -7.67
N GLU A 59 10.51 -26.34 -8.56
CA GLU A 59 10.77 -24.91 -8.69
C GLU A 59 9.90 -24.33 -9.82
N SER A 60 9.27 -23.19 -9.54
CA SER A 60 8.52 -22.41 -10.53
C SER A 60 8.62 -20.92 -10.21
N MET A 61 8.12 -20.08 -11.10
CA MET A 61 8.09 -18.63 -10.91
C MET A 61 6.79 -18.21 -10.23
N GLY A 62 6.91 -17.39 -9.19
CA GLY A 62 5.81 -16.92 -8.36
C GLY A 62 5.81 -15.41 -8.19
N VAL A 63 4.62 -14.82 -8.12
CA VAL A 63 4.46 -13.41 -7.76
C VAL A 63 4.84 -13.23 -6.30
N PHE A 64 5.74 -12.28 -6.03
CA PHE A 64 6.21 -11.92 -4.70
C PHE A 64 5.69 -10.52 -4.35
N ASP A 65 4.79 -10.45 -3.35
CA ASP A 65 4.28 -9.18 -2.84
C ASP A 65 5.17 -8.67 -1.70
N VAL A 66 5.96 -7.62 -1.99
CA VAL A 66 6.88 -6.98 -1.03
C VAL A 66 6.15 -6.22 0.09
N PHE A 67 4.84 -6.00 -0.04
CA PHE A 67 4.00 -5.31 0.95
C PHE A 67 3.11 -6.27 1.75
N GLN A 68 3.30 -7.58 1.64
CA GLN A 68 2.53 -8.53 2.42
C GLN A 68 2.83 -8.38 3.92
N GLU A 69 1.78 -8.43 4.75
CA GLU A 69 1.90 -8.17 6.20
C GLU A 69 1.60 -9.41 7.06
N SER A 70 1.57 -10.61 6.47
CA SER A 70 1.35 -11.83 7.25
C SER A 70 2.53 -12.07 8.19
N GLN A 71 2.27 -12.62 9.38
CA GLN A 71 3.32 -12.90 10.35
C GLN A 71 4.41 -13.80 9.76
N THR A 72 4.01 -14.86 9.04
CA THR A 72 4.93 -15.76 8.34
C THR A 72 5.84 -15.03 7.35
N PHE A 73 5.29 -14.05 6.61
CA PHE A 73 6.08 -13.23 5.70
C PHE A 73 7.02 -12.31 6.46
N ALA A 74 6.55 -11.67 7.53
CA ALA A 74 7.37 -10.78 8.34
C ALA A 74 8.56 -11.52 8.97
N ASP A 75 8.34 -12.73 9.48
CA ASP A 75 9.40 -13.57 10.06
C ASP A 75 10.43 -13.99 8.99
N TYR A 76 9.96 -14.40 7.80
CA TYR A 76 10.82 -14.73 6.67
C TYR A 76 11.62 -13.51 6.19
N ALA A 77 10.96 -12.37 5.98
CA ALA A 77 11.59 -11.16 5.46
C ALA A 77 12.61 -10.57 6.45
N SER A 78 12.28 -10.57 7.75
CA SER A 78 13.18 -10.09 8.83
C SER A 78 14.48 -10.89 8.89
N SER A 79 14.42 -12.19 8.63
CA SER A 79 15.59 -13.09 8.66
C SER A 79 16.35 -13.18 7.34
N THR A 80 15.84 -12.56 6.26
CA THR A 80 16.42 -12.65 4.92
C THR A 80 16.76 -11.28 4.36
N PHE A 81 15.82 -10.60 3.71
CA PHE A 81 16.11 -9.43 2.87
C PHE A 81 15.82 -8.08 3.53
N TRP A 82 15.00 -7.98 4.59
CA TRP A 82 14.76 -6.70 5.28
C TRP A 82 15.99 -6.01 5.87
N PRO A 83 17.07 -6.71 6.28
CA PRO A 83 18.33 -6.05 6.61
C PRO A 83 18.98 -5.28 5.44
N PHE A 84 18.60 -5.59 4.20
CA PHE A 84 19.19 -5.01 2.99
C PHE A 84 18.20 -4.11 2.23
N VAL A 85 16.93 -4.49 2.18
CA VAL A 85 15.87 -3.79 1.45
C VAL A 85 14.51 -3.97 2.12
N LYS A 86 13.80 -2.87 2.36
CA LYS A 86 12.44 -2.89 2.92
C LYS A 86 11.56 -1.82 2.27
N ALA A 87 10.35 -2.21 1.89
CA ALA A 87 9.35 -1.32 1.30
C ALA A 87 8.44 -0.72 2.38
N TYR A 88 8.07 0.55 2.18
CA TYR A 88 7.05 1.24 2.98
C TYR A 88 6.03 1.90 2.06
N ASN A 89 4.77 1.91 2.48
CA ASN A 89 3.66 2.48 1.71
C ASN A 89 2.90 3.51 2.54
N PHE A 90 2.80 4.74 2.02
CA PHE A 90 2.13 5.84 2.70
C PHE A 90 0.63 5.60 2.95
N ALA A 91 -0.04 4.81 2.10
CA ALA A 91 -1.48 4.63 2.16
C ALA A 91 -1.92 3.54 3.15
N ASP A 92 -1.02 2.65 3.57
CA ASP A 92 -1.42 1.48 4.35
C ASP A 92 -1.89 1.81 5.78
N PRO A 93 -1.29 2.77 6.51
CA PRO A 93 -1.86 3.20 7.78
C PRO A 93 -3.29 3.74 7.67
N LEU A 94 -3.59 4.51 6.62
CA LEU A 94 -4.94 5.00 6.34
C LEU A 94 -5.92 3.84 6.13
N LYS A 95 -5.58 2.89 5.25
CA LYS A 95 -6.42 1.72 4.96
C LYS A 95 -6.69 0.90 6.21
N ARG A 96 -5.66 0.60 7.01
CA ARG A 96 -5.81 -0.14 8.27
C ARG A 96 -6.73 0.58 9.25
N MET A 97 -6.62 1.89 9.34
CA MET A 97 -7.50 2.70 10.18
C MET A 97 -8.94 2.68 9.66
N CYS A 98 -9.15 2.78 8.35
CA CYS A 98 -10.49 2.69 7.75
C CYS A 98 -11.14 1.32 8.01
N ILE A 99 -10.39 0.23 7.92
CA ILE A 99 -10.88 -1.12 8.26
C ILE A 99 -11.21 -1.20 9.76
N ALA A 100 -10.27 -0.79 10.62
CA ALA A 100 -10.38 -1.00 12.06
C ALA A 100 -11.42 -0.10 12.76
N LEU A 101 -11.58 1.15 12.31
CA LEU A 101 -12.45 2.13 12.96
C LEU A 101 -13.80 2.30 12.25
N PHE A 102 -13.81 2.17 10.92
CA PHE A 102 -14.99 2.46 10.10
C PHE A 102 -15.57 1.20 9.43
N GLY A 103 -15.01 0.02 9.71
CA GLY A 103 -15.60 -1.25 9.27
C GLY A 103 -15.51 -1.52 7.77
N LEU A 104 -14.62 -0.84 7.04
CA LEU A 104 -14.38 -1.16 5.63
C LEU A 104 -13.79 -2.57 5.50
N ASP A 105 -14.17 -3.28 4.44
CA ASP A 105 -13.61 -4.60 4.16
C ASP A 105 -12.21 -4.51 3.52
N ARG A 106 -11.43 -5.59 3.62
CA ARG A 106 -10.07 -5.64 3.05
C ARG A 106 -10.09 -5.44 1.54
N GLU A 107 -11.07 -6.02 0.86
CA GLU A 107 -11.29 -5.92 -0.59
C GLU A 107 -11.59 -4.47 -1.00
N GLN A 108 -12.32 -3.73 -0.17
CA GLN A 108 -12.63 -2.32 -0.40
C GLN A 108 -11.38 -1.42 -0.31
N CYS A 109 -10.38 -1.81 0.48
CA CYS A 109 -9.13 -1.06 0.63
C CYS A 109 -8.01 -1.51 -0.34
N TYR A 110 -7.92 -2.81 -0.63
CA TYR A 110 -6.78 -3.43 -1.32
C TYR A 110 -7.15 -4.14 -2.64
N GLY A 111 -8.43 -4.41 -2.88
CA GLY A 111 -8.93 -5.23 -3.98
C GLY A 111 -8.93 -4.56 -5.36
N THR A 112 -9.79 -5.05 -6.26
CA THR A 112 -9.95 -4.53 -7.63
C THR A 112 -10.53 -3.11 -7.62
N GLU A 113 -10.53 -2.46 -8.79
CA GLU A 113 -11.16 -1.14 -8.92
C GLU A 113 -12.67 -1.23 -8.61
N GLU A 114 -13.35 -2.29 -9.02
CA GLU A 114 -14.77 -2.51 -8.73
C GLU A 114 -15.00 -2.65 -7.23
N GLN A 115 -14.16 -3.42 -6.53
CA GLN A 115 -14.24 -3.60 -5.08
C GLN A 115 -13.98 -2.28 -4.33
N LYS A 116 -12.96 -1.51 -4.76
CA LYS A 116 -12.65 -0.20 -4.18
C LYS A 116 -13.74 0.84 -4.40
N ASN A 117 -14.50 0.72 -5.49
CA ASN A 117 -15.62 1.61 -5.82
C ASN A 117 -16.97 1.04 -5.35
N SER A 118 -16.98 0.00 -4.51
CA SER A 118 -18.21 -0.47 -3.87
C SER A 118 -18.68 0.51 -2.80
N LEU A 119 -20.00 0.58 -2.61
CA LEU A 119 -20.63 1.45 -1.63
C LEU A 119 -20.35 0.95 -0.20
N THR A 120 -20.24 1.91 0.71
CA THR A 120 -20.15 1.70 2.16
C THR A 120 -21.45 2.14 2.82
N ASP A 121 -21.59 1.95 4.12
CA ASP A 121 -22.66 2.52 4.94
C ASP A 121 -22.37 3.97 5.38
N ILE A 122 -21.18 4.49 5.06
CA ILE A 122 -20.77 5.86 5.37
C ILE A 122 -21.41 6.81 4.36
N LEU A 123 -22.18 7.78 4.83
CA LEU A 123 -22.91 8.71 3.97
C LEU A 123 -22.13 10.01 3.78
N TRP A 124 -22.21 10.57 2.57
CA TRP A 124 -21.73 11.92 2.29
C TRP A 124 -22.41 12.96 3.21
N ASP A 125 -23.66 12.72 3.57
CA ASP A 125 -24.45 13.61 4.41
C ASP A 125 -23.96 13.65 5.88
N ASP A 126 -23.25 12.62 6.33
CA ASP A 126 -22.75 12.50 7.71
C ASP A 126 -21.32 13.05 7.90
N ILE A 127 -20.64 13.40 6.81
CA ILE A 127 -19.31 14.01 6.89
C ILE A 127 -19.46 15.47 7.32
N PRO A 128 -18.96 15.89 8.50
CA PRO A 128 -19.11 17.26 8.95
C PRO A 128 -18.35 18.23 8.03
N ILE A 129 -19.11 19.02 7.26
CA ILE A 129 -18.63 19.97 6.23
C ILE A 129 -17.96 21.21 6.84
N VAL A 130 -16.96 21.03 7.70
CA VAL A 130 -16.30 22.17 8.36
C VAL A 130 -14.79 22.02 8.35
N LEU A 131 -14.19 21.97 7.16
CA LEU A 131 -12.81 22.43 7.00
C LEU A 131 -12.69 23.26 5.71
N THR A 132 -12.82 24.58 5.91
CA THR A 132 -12.45 25.72 5.07
C THR A 132 -13.45 26.29 4.04
N GLU A 133 -13.84 27.54 4.33
CA GLU A 133 -14.24 28.60 3.38
C GLU A 133 -15.37 28.28 2.39
N GLY A 134 -16.56 28.00 2.93
CA GLY A 134 -17.82 28.45 2.31
C GLY A 134 -18.08 28.01 0.86
N LYS A 135 -17.56 26.86 0.44
CA LYS A 135 -17.87 26.28 -0.87
C LYS A 135 -18.01 24.77 -0.74
N PHE A 136 -19.27 24.31 -0.75
CA PHE A 136 -19.57 23.01 -1.34
C PHE A 136 -19.16 23.09 -2.81
N GLN A 137 -17.97 22.64 -3.14
CA GLN A 137 -17.68 22.23 -4.50
C GLN A 137 -17.18 20.80 -4.38
N THR A 138 -17.95 19.86 -4.94
CA THR A 138 -17.35 18.66 -5.50
C THR A 138 -16.16 19.09 -6.37
N PHE A 139 -15.16 18.23 -6.57
CA PHE A 139 -13.96 18.55 -7.37
C PHE A 139 -14.26 19.09 -8.79
N ASP A 140 -15.51 18.96 -9.26
CA ASP A 140 -16.00 19.44 -10.56
C ASP A 140 -17.04 20.59 -10.49
N GLY A 141 -17.39 21.10 -9.30
CA GLY A 141 -18.38 22.17 -9.13
C GLY A 141 -19.85 21.74 -9.37
N SER A 142 -20.14 20.44 -9.42
CA SER A 142 -21.50 19.90 -9.46
C SER A 142 -22.09 19.66 -8.05
N LYS A 143 -23.35 19.22 -7.96
CA LYS A 143 -24.15 19.13 -6.72
C LYS A 143 -23.40 18.38 -5.62
N SER A 144 -23.63 18.79 -4.35
CA SER A 144 -23.24 18.02 -3.16
C SER A 144 -23.59 16.55 -3.36
N ASN A 145 -22.57 15.67 -3.36
CA ASN A 145 -22.81 14.24 -3.28
C ASN A 145 -23.66 13.98 -2.02
N SER A 146 -24.68 13.15 -2.14
CA SER A 146 -25.60 12.76 -1.06
C SER A 146 -25.81 11.25 -1.14
N GLY A 147 -26.09 10.62 -0.02
CA GLY A 147 -26.17 9.18 0.10
C GLY A 147 -24.80 8.49 0.30
N PRO A 148 -24.74 7.17 0.09
CA PRO A 148 -23.59 6.37 0.49
C PRO A 148 -22.33 6.68 -0.32
N MET A 149 -21.19 6.81 0.37
CA MET A 149 -19.87 6.94 -0.23
C MET A 149 -19.36 5.58 -0.69
N THR A 150 -18.59 5.57 -1.77
CA THR A 150 -17.72 4.43 -2.07
C THR A 150 -16.54 4.40 -1.10
N ALA A 151 -15.96 3.22 -0.88
CA ALA A 151 -14.78 3.09 -0.04
C ALA A 151 -13.60 3.97 -0.51
N ARG A 152 -13.42 4.08 -1.84
CA ARG A 152 -12.43 4.98 -2.45
C ARG A 152 -12.68 6.44 -2.10
N GLU A 153 -13.91 6.91 -2.24
CA GLU A 153 -14.28 8.29 -1.92
C GLU A 153 -14.07 8.59 -0.44
N PHE A 154 -14.47 7.67 0.44
CA PHE A 154 -14.27 7.84 1.88
C PHE A 154 -12.78 7.92 2.23
N MET A 155 -11.96 7.00 1.73
CA MET A 155 -10.52 7.02 1.97
C MET A 155 -9.86 8.30 1.43
N GLN A 156 -10.29 8.79 0.27
CA GLN A 156 -9.76 10.03 -0.30
C GLN A 156 -10.14 11.24 0.55
N THR A 157 -11.43 11.36 0.91
CA THR A 157 -11.97 12.47 1.71
C THR A 157 -11.31 12.50 3.08
N PHE A 158 -11.31 11.37 3.79
CA PHE A 158 -10.71 11.30 5.12
C PHE A 158 -9.19 11.48 5.07
N GLY A 159 -8.52 10.78 4.16
CA GLY A 159 -7.06 10.77 4.11
C GLY A 159 -6.42 12.05 3.57
N THR A 160 -7.05 12.68 2.58
CA THR A 160 -6.52 13.88 1.91
C THR A 160 -7.20 15.13 2.44
N ASP A 161 -8.53 15.21 2.34
CA ASP A 161 -9.24 16.46 2.59
C ASP A 161 -9.35 16.79 4.09
N ILE A 162 -9.36 15.77 4.95
CA ILE A 162 -9.40 15.93 6.41
C ILE A 162 -7.98 15.81 7.00
N CYS A 163 -7.33 14.65 6.92
CA CYS A 163 -6.07 14.41 7.62
C CYS A 163 -4.94 15.35 7.15
N ARG A 164 -4.75 15.58 5.84
CA ARG A 164 -3.71 16.51 5.37
C ARG A 164 -4.07 17.97 5.63
N LYS A 165 -5.35 18.31 5.72
CA LYS A 165 -5.76 19.66 6.13
C LYS A 165 -5.41 19.96 7.59
N ILE A 166 -5.53 18.96 8.45
CA ILE A 166 -5.12 19.05 9.87
C ILE A 166 -3.60 19.04 10.00
N LYS A 167 -2.91 18.16 9.26
CA LYS A 167 -1.46 18.03 9.24
C LYS A 167 -0.98 17.56 7.86
N ASP A 168 -0.45 18.49 7.08
CA ASP A 168 -0.11 18.29 5.66
C ASP A 168 0.80 17.08 5.40
N ASP A 169 1.82 16.91 6.24
CA ASP A 169 2.81 15.86 6.11
C ASP A 169 2.47 14.56 6.87
N VAL A 170 1.24 14.40 7.39
CA VAL A 170 0.85 13.33 8.34
C VAL A 170 1.30 11.93 7.92
N TRP A 171 1.11 11.57 6.64
CA TRP A 171 1.48 10.26 6.10
C TRP A 171 3.00 10.10 5.93
N VAL A 172 3.68 11.19 5.57
CA VAL A 172 5.14 11.21 5.41
C VAL A 172 5.82 11.14 6.77
N SER A 173 5.42 11.96 7.75
CA SER A 173 6.03 11.89 9.08
C SER A 173 5.74 10.56 9.77
N LEU A 174 4.58 9.93 9.53
CA LEU A 174 4.33 8.57 10.02
C LEU A 174 5.28 7.55 9.39
N CYS A 175 5.45 7.57 8.07
CA CYS A 175 6.38 6.65 7.39
C CYS A 175 7.83 6.85 7.87
N ILE A 176 8.30 8.09 7.99
CA ILE A 176 9.64 8.38 8.51
C ILE A 176 9.78 7.92 9.96
N LYS A 177 8.74 8.09 10.78
CA LYS A 177 8.72 7.57 12.14
C LYS A 177 8.85 6.04 12.15
N GLN A 178 8.09 5.33 11.33
CA GLN A 178 8.18 3.86 11.22
C GLN A 178 9.59 3.40 10.84
N ILE A 179 10.21 4.03 9.83
CA ILE A 179 11.59 3.73 9.42
C ILE A 179 12.57 3.91 10.58
N LYS A 180 12.39 4.94 11.41
CA LYS A 180 13.25 5.21 12.57
C LYS A 180 13.01 4.25 13.73
N ASP A 181 11.74 3.98 14.04
CA ASP A 181 11.33 3.14 15.17
C ASP A 181 11.73 1.67 14.98
N GLU A 182 11.65 1.18 13.74
CA GLU A 182 12.11 -0.17 13.41
C GLU A 182 13.63 -0.32 13.54
N ASN A 183 14.35 0.82 13.65
CA ASN A 183 15.81 0.92 13.73
C ASN A 183 16.48 -0.24 12.97
N PRO A 184 16.21 -0.39 11.66
CA PRO A 184 16.79 -1.49 10.91
C PRO A 184 18.30 -1.38 11.18
N ASN A 185 18.92 -2.43 11.73
CA ASN A 185 20.35 -2.36 12.01
C ASN A 185 21.06 -2.05 10.69
N LEU A 186 21.56 -0.82 10.60
CA LEU A 186 21.98 -0.10 9.41
C LEU A 186 23.36 0.53 9.60
#